data_AF-A0A963EH12-F1
#
_entry.id   AF-A0A963EH12-F1
#
_cell.length_a   1.000
_cell.length_b   1.000
_cell.length_c   1.000
_cell.angle_alpha   90.00
_cell.angle_beta   90.00
_cell.angle_gamma   90.00
#
_symmetry.space_group_name_H-M   'P 1'
#
loop_
_entity.id
_entity.type
_entity.pdbx_description
1 polymer ?
#
loop_
_entity_poly.entity_id
_entity_poly.type
_entity_poly.pdbx_seq_one_letter_code
_entity_poly.pdbx_strand_id
1 'polypeptide(L)'
;MHQSITAKKRIRKSFGRIPEVTTMPNLIEVQRQSYENFLQMLVEAADRTVAGLEEVFRSVFPIRDFADRAALDYVKYELEAPKYDVEECHQRGLTYAAPLRVTLRLIVWDVDEDTGAKSVRDIKEQDVYMGDMPL
;
A
#
# COMPACT_ATOMS: atom_id res chain seq x y z
N MET A 1 -34.95 4.26 -21.99
CA MET A 1 -34.70 4.07 -20.54
C MET A 1 -34.63 2.58 -20.25
N HIS A 2 -33.45 2.06 -19.90
CA HIS A 2 -33.32 0.67 -19.48
C HIS A 2 -33.91 0.54 -18.08
N GLN A 3 -35.14 0.04 -17.94
CA GLN A 3 -35.79 -0.12 -16.65
C GLN A 3 -35.26 -1.39 -15.97
N SER A 4 -34.63 -1.22 -14.80
CA SER A 4 -34.23 -2.35 -13.97
C SER A 4 -35.44 -3.16 -13.53
N ILE A 5 -35.24 -4.45 -13.25
CA ILE A 5 -36.29 -5.38 -12.86
C ILE A 5 -37.06 -4.86 -11.62
N THR A 6 -36.34 -4.25 -10.69
CA THR A 6 -36.93 -3.62 -9.49
C THR A 6 -37.73 -2.36 -9.82
N ALA A 7 -37.29 -1.54 -10.77
CA ALA A 7 -38.00 -0.32 -11.16
C ALA A 7 -39.36 -0.60 -11.82
N LYS A 8 -39.54 -1.79 -12.43
CA LYS A 8 -40.82 -2.23 -13.00
C LYS A 8 -41.87 -2.58 -11.94
N LYS A 9 -41.45 -3.01 -10.73
CA LYS A 9 -42.37 -3.38 -9.64
C LYS A 9 -43.08 -2.17 -9.01
N ARG A 10 -42.43 -1.00 -8.98
CA ARG A 10 -43.00 0.22 -8.41
C ARG A 10 -42.49 1.46 -9.16
N ILE A 11 -43.39 2.10 -9.91
CA ILE A 11 -43.07 3.28 -10.70
C ILE A 11 -43.13 4.53 -9.81
N ARG A 12 -42.01 5.26 -9.71
CA ARG A 12 -41.95 6.59 -9.08
C ARG A 12 -42.09 7.67 -10.15
N LYS A 13 -43.15 8.49 -10.08
CA LYS A 13 -43.29 9.67 -10.95
C LYS A 13 -42.38 10.80 -10.45
N SER A 14 -41.64 11.43 -11.35
CA SER A 14 -40.83 12.64 -11.09
C SER A 14 -41.47 13.83 -11.81
N PHE A 15 -41.56 14.98 -11.13
CA PHE A 15 -42.09 16.24 -11.69
C PHE A 15 -40.98 17.27 -11.99
N GLY A 16 -39.71 16.89 -11.81
CA GLY A 16 -38.57 17.74 -12.13
C GLY A 16 -38.52 18.03 -13.63
N ARG A 17 -38.29 19.30 -13.99
CA ARG A 17 -38.24 19.75 -15.40
C ARG A 17 -36.81 19.75 -15.96
N ILE A 18 -35.81 19.82 -15.10
CA ILE A 18 -34.39 19.83 -15.47
C ILE A 18 -33.94 18.37 -15.65
N PRO A 19 -33.42 17.99 -16.83
CA PRO A 19 -32.88 16.65 -17.05
C PRO A 19 -31.54 16.47 -16.31
N GLU A 20 -31.30 15.24 -15.84
CA GLU A 20 -30.00 14.85 -15.29
C GLU A 20 -28.98 14.79 -16.44
N VAL A 21 -27.98 15.69 -16.40
CA VAL A 21 -26.96 15.84 -17.46
C VAL A 21 -25.75 14.91 -17.26
N THR A 22 -25.54 14.46 -16.03
CA THR A 22 -24.48 13.53 -15.64
C THR A 22 -25.03 12.56 -14.62
N THR A 23 -24.57 11.32 -14.65
CA THR A 23 -24.96 10.33 -13.65
C THR A 23 -24.37 10.69 -12.29
N MET A 24 -25.11 10.37 -11.23
CA MET A 24 -24.59 10.44 -9.87
C MET A 24 -23.29 9.63 -9.72
N PRO A 25 -22.21 10.25 -9.21
CA PRO A 25 -20.95 9.55 -9.00
C PRO A 25 -21.05 8.57 -7.82
N ASN A 26 -20.01 7.75 -7.65
CA ASN A 26 -19.93 6.87 -6.50
C ASN A 26 -19.63 7.70 -5.24
N LEU A 27 -20.57 7.69 -4.29
CA LEU A 27 -20.50 8.54 -3.10
C LEU A 27 -19.40 8.14 -2.10
N ILE A 28 -18.85 6.93 -2.21
CA ILE A 28 -17.75 6.43 -1.36
C ILE A 28 -16.40 6.40 -2.08
N GLU A 29 -16.35 6.90 -3.32
CA GLU A 29 -15.19 6.81 -4.20
C GLU A 29 -13.96 7.49 -3.59
N VAL A 30 -14.13 8.67 -3.01
CA VAL A 30 -13.01 9.43 -2.42
C VAL A 30 -12.32 8.64 -1.32
N GLN A 31 -13.09 8.00 -0.43
CA GLN A 31 -12.52 7.21 0.67
C GLN A 31 -11.79 5.98 0.14
N ARG A 32 -12.43 5.25 -0.78
CA ARG A 32 -11.87 4.05 -1.37
C ARG A 32 -10.59 4.35 -2.14
N GLN A 33 -10.64 5.33 -3.04
CA GLN A 33 -9.51 5.70 -3.89
C GLN A 33 -8.33 6.25 -3.09
N SER A 34 -8.59 7.03 -2.04
CA SER A 34 -7.52 7.54 -1.17
C SER A 34 -6.72 6.41 -0.54
N TYR A 35 -7.39 5.36 -0.06
CA TYR A 35 -6.72 4.25 0.62
C TYR A 35 -6.09 3.26 -0.37
N GLU A 36 -6.75 3.01 -1.51
CA GLU A 36 -6.16 2.23 -2.61
C GLU A 36 -4.85 2.88 -3.11
N ASN A 37 -4.82 4.20 -3.27
CA ASN A 37 -3.61 4.93 -3.68
C ASN A 37 -2.52 4.89 -2.60
N PHE A 38 -2.91 4.89 -1.32
CA PHE A 38 -1.96 4.81 -0.22
C PHE A 38 -1.29 3.43 -0.14
N LEU A 39 -2.07 2.35 -0.25
CA LEU A 39 -1.58 0.98 -0.10
C LEU A 39 -0.97 0.40 -1.37
N GLN A 40 -1.51 0.73 -2.55
CA GLN A 40 -1.16 0.13 -3.85
C GLN A 40 -1.06 -1.42 -3.82
N MET A 41 -1.92 -2.06 -3.01
CA MET A 41 -1.78 -3.48 -2.69
C MET A 41 -1.99 -4.44 -3.87
N LEU A 42 -2.72 -3.99 -4.89
CA LEU A 42 -3.02 -4.76 -6.11
C LEU A 42 -2.08 -4.41 -7.28
N VAL A 43 -1.05 -3.61 -7.03
CA VAL A 43 -0.08 -3.18 -8.02
C VAL A 43 1.25 -3.89 -7.75
N GLU A 44 1.79 -4.51 -8.80
CA GLU A 44 3.11 -5.14 -8.78
C GLU A 44 4.19 -4.14 -8.39
N ALA A 45 5.18 -4.56 -7.61
CA ALA A 45 6.20 -3.67 -7.05
C ALA A 45 6.94 -2.83 -8.12
N ALA A 46 7.12 -3.37 -9.33
CA ALA A 46 7.79 -2.68 -10.44
C ALA A 46 6.93 -1.55 -11.07
N ASP A 47 5.61 -1.67 -10.99
CA ASP A 47 4.65 -0.75 -11.62
C ASP A 47 4.05 0.27 -10.63
N ARG A 48 4.47 0.22 -9.36
CA ARG A 48 4.00 1.14 -8.33
C ARG A 48 4.44 2.56 -8.60
N THR A 49 3.50 3.48 -8.38
CA THR A 49 3.80 4.92 -8.38
C THR A 49 4.46 5.31 -7.07
N VAL A 50 5.35 6.32 -7.09
CA VAL A 50 5.99 6.84 -5.88
C VAL A 50 4.98 7.70 -5.11
N ALA A 51 4.04 7.03 -4.44
CA ALA A 51 2.97 7.63 -3.63
C ALA A 51 2.64 6.70 -2.46
N GLY A 52 2.11 7.26 -1.37
CA GLY A 52 1.66 6.45 -0.23
C GLY A 52 2.81 5.71 0.46
N LEU A 53 2.65 4.40 0.70
CA LEU A 53 3.69 3.59 1.33
C LEU A 53 5.01 3.58 0.55
N GLU A 54 4.94 3.54 -0.77
CA GLU A 54 6.14 3.54 -1.64
C GLU A 54 6.95 4.83 -1.47
N GLU A 55 6.27 5.97 -1.42
CA GLU A 55 6.90 7.28 -1.18
C GLU A 55 7.51 7.36 0.22
N VAL A 56 6.78 6.89 1.24
CA VAL A 56 7.25 6.89 2.63
C VAL A 56 8.54 6.09 2.75
N PHE A 57 8.59 4.87 2.23
CA PHE A 57 9.82 4.06 2.30
C PHE A 57 10.98 4.69 1.52
N ARG A 58 10.73 5.21 0.31
CA ARG A 58 11.77 5.89 -0.48
C ARG A 58 12.26 7.19 0.15
N SER A 59 11.45 7.85 0.98
CA SER A 59 11.85 9.09 1.65
C SER A 59 12.76 8.85 2.86
N VAL A 60 12.58 7.70 3.53
CA VAL A 60 13.35 7.33 4.73
C VAL A 60 14.62 6.56 4.38
N PHE A 61 14.58 5.71 3.36
CA PHE A 61 15.71 4.92 2.92
C PHE A 61 16.46 5.61 1.77
N PRO A 62 17.80 5.53 1.72
CA PRO A 62 18.66 4.63 2.49
C PRO A 62 19.06 5.17 3.87
N ILE A 63 19.12 4.27 4.86
CA ILE A 63 19.63 4.60 6.20
C ILE A 63 21.10 4.15 6.28
N ARG A 64 22.00 5.07 6.64
CA ARG A 64 23.44 4.79 6.77
C ARG A 64 23.88 4.87 8.22
N ASP A 65 24.83 4.02 8.59
CA ASP A 65 25.54 4.13 9.86
C ASP A 65 26.43 5.39 9.89
N PHE A 66 26.70 5.94 11.09
CA PHE A 66 27.58 7.07 11.32
C PHE A 66 29.00 6.85 10.81
N ALA A 67 29.50 5.61 10.88
CA ALA A 67 30.81 5.24 10.36
C ALA A 67 30.80 4.93 8.85
N ASP A 68 29.64 5.00 8.20
CA ASP A 68 29.50 4.86 6.75
C ASP A 68 29.99 3.49 6.22
N ARG A 69 30.00 2.49 7.12
CA ARG A 69 30.40 1.08 6.92
C ARG A 69 29.24 0.16 6.59
N ALA A 70 27.99 0.59 6.83
CA ALA A 70 26.80 -0.14 6.45
C ALA A 70 25.68 0.79 6.00
N ALA A 71 24.86 0.31 5.07
CA ALA A 71 23.61 0.96 4.68
C ALA A 71 22.49 -0.05 4.55
N LEU A 72 21.29 0.39 4.91
CA LEU A 72 20.06 -0.34 4.73
C LEU A 72 19.27 0.34 3.61
N ASP A 73 18.98 -0.42 2.55
CA ASP A 73 18.22 0.01 1.40
C ASP A 73 16.84 -0.65 1.39
N TYR A 74 15.84 0.12 0.95
CA TYR A 74 14.50 -0.40 0.66
C TYR A 74 14.48 -1.00 -0.76
N VAL A 75 13.97 -2.23 -0.90
CA VAL A 75 13.80 -2.90 -2.20
C VAL A 75 12.34 -2.89 -2.64
N LYS A 76 11.43 -3.43 -1.81
CA LYS A 76 9.99 -3.52 -2.07
C LYS A 76 9.21 -3.77 -0.78
N TYR A 77 7.89 -3.55 -0.79
CA TYR A 77 6.97 -4.02 0.25
C TYR A 77 5.87 -4.92 -0.33
N GLU A 78 5.32 -5.79 0.50
CA GLU A 78 4.21 -6.67 0.18
C GLU A 78 3.22 -6.69 1.35
N LEU A 79 1.92 -6.59 1.01
CA LEU A 79 0.82 -6.76 1.96
C LEU A 79 0.30 -8.18 1.79
N GLU A 80 0.43 -8.99 2.84
CA GLU A 80 -0.10 -10.35 2.84
C GLU A 80 -1.63 -10.34 2.97
N ALA A 81 -2.26 -11.47 2.67
CA ALA A 81 -3.69 -11.61 2.91
C ALA A 81 -4.02 -11.45 4.41
N PRO A 82 -5.13 -10.80 4.75
CA PRO A 82 -5.64 -10.78 6.12
C PRO A 82 -5.82 -12.19 6.68
N LYS A 83 -5.48 -12.36 7.97
CA LYS A 83 -5.56 -13.66 8.65
C LYS A 83 -7.00 -14.15 8.83
N TYR A 84 -7.94 -13.21 8.93
CA TYR A 84 -9.35 -13.45 9.20
C TYR A 84 -10.19 -12.63 8.23
N ASP A 85 -11.43 -13.05 7.98
CA ASP A 85 -12.38 -12.27 7.21
C ASP A 85 -13.08 -11.20 8.06
N VAL A 86 -13.87 -10.35 7.39
CA VAL A 86 -14.55 -9.22 8.03
C VAL A 86 -15.59 -9.70 9.06
N GLU A 87 -16.31 -10.79 8.77
CA GLU A 87 -17.35 -11.31 9.66
C GLU A 87 -16.76 -11.89 10.96
N GLU A 88 -15.66 -12.64 10.86
CA GLU A 88 -14.92 -13.19 11.99
C GLU A 88 -14.31 -12.08 12.84
N CYS A 89 -13.75 -11.04 12.21
CA CYS A 89 -13.25 -9.86 12.92
C CYS A 89 -14.36 -9.16 13.72
N HIS A 90 -15.56 -8.99 13.15
CA HIS A 90 -16.69 -8.41 13.86
C HIS A 90 -17.14 -9.27 15.06
N GLN A 91 -17.25 -10.59 14.88
CA GLN A 91 -17.73 -11.48 15.94
C GLN A 91 -16.75 -11.56 17.12
N ARG A 92 -15.45 -11.52 16.84
CA ARG A 92 -14.38 -11.66 17.85
C ARG A 92 -13.86 -10.33 18.39
N GLY A 93 -14.32 -9.19 17.84
CA GLY A 93 -13.81 -7.86 18.22
C GLY A 93 -12.36 -7.63 17.82
N LEU A 94 -11.92 -8.22 16.69
CA LEU A 94 -10.58 -8.06 16.13
C LEU A 94 -10.56 -6.94 15.09
N THR A 95 -9.37 -6.42 14.78
CA THR A 95 -9.18 -5.48 13.66
C THR A 95 -8.95 -6.24 12.37
N TYR A 96 -9.69 -5.92 11.30
CA TYR A 96 -9.44 -6.45 9.97
C TYR A 96 -8.19 -5.79 9.39
N ALA A 97 -7.11 -6.55 9.27
CA ALA A 97 -5.80 -6.02 8.88
C ALA A 97 -4.95 -7.05 8.12
N ALA A 98 -4.06 -6.54 7.27
CA ALA A 98 -3.09 -7.30 6.48
C ALA A 98 -1.66 -7.10 7.00
N PRO A 99 -0.87 -8.18 7.16
CA PRO A 99 0.55 -8.07 7.50
C PRO A 99 1.35 -7.35 6.42
N LEU A 100 2.11 -6.32 6.79
CA LEU A 100 3.05 -5.61 5.93
C LEU A 100 4.45 -6.20 6.09
N ARG A 101 4.99 -6.77 5.02
CA ARG A 101 6.38 -7.19 4.92
C ARG A 101 7.16 -6.28 3.98
N VAL A 102 8.39 -5.98 4.35
CA VAL A 102 9.29 -5.12 3.57
C VAL A 102 10.58 -5.87 3.32
N THR A 103 10.98 -5.98 2.06
CA THR A 103 12.27 -6.51 1.65
C THR A 103 13.32 -5.41 1.79
N LEU A 104 14.26 -5.62 2.71
CA LEU A 104 15.35 -4.70 2.99
C LEU A 104 16.67 -5.33 2.57
N ARG A 105 17.57 -4.51 2.02
CA ARG A 105 18.93 -4.92 1.63
C ARG A 105 19.95 -4.23 2.53
N LEU A 106 20.67 -5.01 3.32
CA LEU A 106 21.82 -4.54 4.10
C LEU A 106 23.09 -4.69 3.26
N ILE A 107 23.78 -3.59 3.02
CA ILE A 107 25.08 -3.55 2.35
C ILE A 107 26.14 -3.21 3.40
N VAL A 108 27.15 -4.05 3.53
CA VAL A 108 28.29 -3.83 4.44
C VAL A 108 29.55 -3.60 3.61
N TRP A 109 30.28 -2.53 3.93
CA TRP A 109 31.55 -2.19 3.29
C TRP A 109 32.73 -2.53 4.19
N ASP A 110 33.82 -2.94 3.57
CA ASP A 110 35.14 -2.91 4.17
C ASP A 110 35.83 -1.61 3.75
N VAL A 111 36.37 -0.89 4.73
CA VAL A 111 37.03 0.41 4.52
C VAL A 111 38.51 0.21 4.81
N ASP A 112 39.31 0.29 3.77
CA ASP A 112 40.76 0.25 3.87
C ASP A 112 41.25 1.55 4.54
N GLU A 113 41.91 1.43 5.70
CA GLU A 113 42.32 2.58 6.53
C GLU A 113 43.44 3.42 5.87
N ASP A 114 44.20 2.84 4.93
CA ASP A 114 45.34 3.49 4.28
C ASP A 114 44.93 4.24 3.00
N THR A 115 43.94 3.70 2.26
CA THR A 115 43.50 4.25 0.96
C THR A 115 42.12 4.91 1.00
N GLY A 116 41.33 4.68 2.05
CA GLY A 116 39.94 5.12 2.15
C GLY A 116 39.00 4.46 1.13
N ALA A 117 39.47 3.43 0.40
CA ALA A 117 38.69 2.73 -0.59
C ALA A 117 37.60 1.89 0.10
N LYS A 118 36.34 2.07 -0.35
CA LYS A 118 35.20 1.27 0.11
C LYS A 118 35.00 0.09 -0.84
N SER A 119 35.17 -1.12 -0.32
CA SER A 119 34.84 -2.35 -1.06
C SER A 119 33.59 -2.99 -0.45
N VAL A 120 32.74 -3.61 -1.27
CA VAL A 120 31.56 -4.32 -0.76
C VAL A 120 32.03 -5.63 -0.14
N ARG A 121 31.77 -5.79 1.16
CA ARG A 121 32.09 -7.01 1.90
C ARG A 121 30.96 -8.01 1.84
N ASP A 122 29.72 -7.56 2.07
CA ASP A 122 28.56 -8.45 2.16
C ASP A 122 27.29 -7.71 1.73
N ILE A 123 26.36 -8.45 1.13
CA ILE A 123 25.03 -7.97 0.77
C ILE A 123 24.04 -9.03 1.25
N LYS A 124 23.13 -8.63 2.14
CA LYS A 124 22.05 -9.49 2.63
C LYS A 124 20.70 -8.86 2.34
N GLU A 125 19.84 -9.62 1.71
CA GLU A 125 18.43 -9.26 1.53
C GLU A 125 17.56 -10.09 2.46
N GLN A 126 16.60 -9.45 3.11
CA GLN A 126 15.68 -10.13 4.01
C GLN A 126 14.31 -9.46 4.01
N ASP A 127 13.28 -10.29 4.06
CA ASP A 127 11.90 -9.85 4.30
C ASP A 127 11.67 -9.67 5.80
N VAL A 128 11.31 -8.45 6.19
CA VAL A 128 11.06 -8.06 7.57
C VAL A 128 9.60 -7.69 7.74
N TYR A 129 8.96 -8.24 8.78
CA TYR A 129 7.61 -7.85 9.16
C TYR A 129 7.64 -6.48 9.85
N MET A 130 6.90 -5.52 9.29
CA MET A 130 6.87 -4.12 9.76
C MET A 130 5.64 -3.80 10.61
N GLY A 131 4.57 -4.60 10.52
CA GLY A 131 3.33 -4.37 11.26
C GLY A 131 2.10 -4.85 10.50
N ASP A 132 0.92 -4.66 11.10
CA ASP A 132 -0.37 -4.96 10.46
C ASP A 132 -1.01 -3.65 9.98
N MET A 133 -1.47 -3.62 8.74
CA MET A 133 -2.16 -2.49 8.11
C MET A 133 -3.67 -2.75 8.10
N PRO A 134 -4.50 -1.94 8.78
CA PRO A 134 -5.96 -2.07 8.71
C PRO A 134 -6.48 -1.97 7.28
N LEU A 135 -7.50 -2.75 6.91
CA LEU A 135 -8.12 -2.73 5.58
C LEU A 135 -9.60 -2.32 5.62
#